data_AF-A0A561WB39-F1
#
_entry.id   AF-A0A561WB39-F1
#
_cell.length_a   1.000
_cell.length_b   1.000
_cell.length_c   1.000
_cell.angle_alpha   90.00
_cell.angle_beta   90.00
_cell.angle_gamma   90.00
#
_symmetry.space_group_name_H-M   'P 1'
#
loop_
_entity.id
_entity.type
_entity.pdbx_description
1 polymer ?
#
loop_
_entity_poly.entity_id
_entity_poly.type
_entity_poly.pdbx_seq_one_letter_code
_entity_poly.pdbx_strand_id
1 'polypeptide(L)'
;MPEGTHNNNCAYAKGHDCACGGCGGARHGWQGWLRMAGDADRRSARSRHLRARLTRRQNGGLRRDQPNRARIVDLARLDTADWLARQHDAPAGSRERPDLPSELDQVAGLGRALADDTWSDIRAAIDATAADPARARRQLAAHTWCDLLVALIRSVEVMAAAEETFGDSAADAVVRAILASSRQKDRDQITEQILRIVVSRVFAAIRVATIAHVPVLQLLTDPGSLPALRALAVFICPAPERHPEVRRYALAPLAANGPGAVTAQTRHWLSEVWPDWPAPGPS
;
A
#
# COMPACT_ATOMS: atom_id res chain seq x y z
N MET A 1 -1.07 -7.71 -31.90
CA MET A 1 -0.04 -7.47 -30.85
C MET A 1 -0.04 -8.70 -29.98
N PRO A 2 1.04 -9.49 -29.95
CA PRO A 2 1.10 -10.71 -29.14
C PRO A 2 1.02 -10.33 -27.65
N GLU A 3 0.56 -11.29 -26.86
CA GLU A 3 0.30 -11.21 -25.42
C GLU A 3 1.31 -10.31 -24.69
N GLY A 4 0.79 -9.33 -23.94
CA GLY A 4 1.60 -8.45 -23.10
C GLY A 4 2.29 -9.25 -22.00
N THR A 5 3.43 -9.87 -22.33
CA THR A 5 4.38 -10.45 -21.40
C THR A 5 4.75 -9.38 -20.39
N HIS A 6 4.31 -9.59 -19.16
CA HIS A 6 4.67 -8.77 -18.01
C HIS A 6 6.20 -8.65 -17.93
N ASN A 7 6.73 -7.43 -17.94
CA ASN A 7 8.15 -7.27 -17.59
C ASN A 7 8.28 -7.49 -16.08
N ASN A 8 9.27 -8.26 -15.65
CA ASN A 8 9.57 -8.40 -14.22
C ASN A 8 9.86 -7.04 -13.56
N ASN A 9 10.08 -5.98 -14.34
CA ASN A 9 10.38 -4.64 -13.83
C ASN A 9 9.22 -3.99 -13.07
N CYS A 10 7.94 -4.35 -13.31
CA CYS A 10 6.82 -3.79 -12.55
C CYS A 10 6.86 -4.20 -11.07
N ALA A 11 7.05 -5.49 -10.80
CA ALA A 11 7.21 -6.07 -9.46
C ALA A 11 8.28 -5.36 -8.61
N TYR A 12 9.39 -5.00 -9.25
CA TYR A 12 10.56 -4.40 -8.63
C TYR A 12 10.69 -2.90 -8.93
N ALA A 13 9.61 -2.27 -9.40
CA ALA A 13 9.62 -0.87 -9.80
C ALA A 13 10.01 0.03 -8.63
N LYS A 14 10.94 0.94 -8.88
CA LYS A 14 11.37 1.98 -7.93
C LYS A 14 10.84 3.36 -8.32
N GLY A 15 10.23 3.46 -9.50
CA GLY A 15 9.71 4.71 -10.04
C GLY A 15 8.43 5.13 -9.34
N HIS A 16 8.23 6.45 -9.27
CA HIS A 16 7.05 7.07 -8.66
C HIS A 16 5.86 7.20 -9.61
N ASP A 17 5.94 6.58 -10.80
CA ASP A 17 4.90 6.60 -11.82
C ASP A 17 4.68 5.16 -12.31
N CYS A 18 3.42 4.82 -12.60
CA CYS A 18 3.05 3.54 -13.22
C CYS A 18 2.04 3.79 -14.34
N ALA A 19 2.38 3.31 -15.54
CA ALA A 19 1.50 3.36 -16.72
C ALA A 19 1.30 1.96 -17.34
N CYS A 20 1.58 0.91 -16.56
CA CYS A 20 1.53 -0.45 -17.07
C CYS A 20 0.08 -0.94 -17.17
N GLY A 21 -0.43 -1.10 -18.41
CA GLY A 21 -1.72 -1.74 -18.65
C GLY A 21 -1.68 -3.27 -18.50
N GLY A 22 -0.50 -3.89 -18.44
CA GLY A 22 -0.34 -5.34 -18.36
C GLY A 22 -0.77 -5.93 -17.00
N CYS A 23 -0.34 -5.30 -15.90
CA CYS A 23 -0.78 -5.64 -14.53
C CYS A 23 -1.74 -4.61 -13.93
N GLY A 24 -2.05 -3.53 -14.64
CA GLY A 24 -2.90 -2.44 -14.12
C GLY A 24 -2.41 -1.85 -12.80
N GLY A 25 -1.11 -1.92 -12.52
CA GLY A 25 -0.48 -1.48 -11.27
C GLY A 25 -0.58 -2.43 -10.08
N ALA A 26 -1.26 -3.58 -10.20
CA ALA A 26 -1.46 -4.55 -9.11
C ALA A 26 -0.11 -5.07 -8.54
N ARG A 27 0.91 -5.11 -9.40
CA ARG A 27 2.25 -5.57 -9.07
C ARG A 27 3.26 -4.46 -8.79
N HIS A 28 2.85 -3.18 -8.84
CA HIS A 28 3.82 -2.09 -8.86
C HIS A 28 4.61 -2.00 -7.56
N GLY A 29 5.91 -2.32 -7.63
CA GLY A 29 6.92 -2.04 -6.61
C GLY A 29 6.85 -2.82 -5.29
N TRP A 30 5.68 -3.32 -4.88
CA TRP A 30 5.52 -3.87 -3.53
C TRP A 30 6.33 -5.15 -3.28
N GLN A 31 6.46 -6.03 -4.27
CA GLN A 31 7.33 -7.19 -4.21
C GLN A 31 8.81 -6.79 -4.09
N GLY A 32 9.21 -5.69 -4.75
CA GLY A 32 10.54 -5.11 -4.61
C GLY A 32 10.82 -4.55 -3.22
N TRP A 33 9.85 -3.94 -2.57
CA TRP A 33 9.97 -3.48 -1.18
C TRP A 33 10.01 -4.66 -0.19
N LEU A 34 9.24 -5.72 -0.43
CA LEU A 34 9.35 -6.95 0.36
C LEU A 34 10.71 -7.62 0.20
N ARG A 35 11.25 -7.70 -1.03
CA ARG A 35 12.60 -8.21 -1.25
C ARG A 35 13.66 -7.40 -0.51
N MET A 36 13.44 -6.08 -0.36
CA MET A 36 14.33 -5.28 0.45
C MET A 36 14.34 -5.74 1.91
N ALA A 37 13.25 -6.27 2.47
CA ALA A 37 13.24 -6.81 3.85
C ALA A 37 14.19 -8.01 4.02
N GLY A 38 14.47 -8.79 2.97
CA GLY A 38 15.46 -9.87 3.00
C GLY A 38 16.91 -9.47 2.70
N ASP A 39 17.21 -8.18 2.49
CA ASP A 39 18.52 -7.72 2.01
C ASP A 39 18.99 -6.45 2.76
N ALA A 40 19.57 -6.64 3.94
CA ALA A 40 19.99 -5.56 4.84
C ALA A 40 21.06 -4.64 4.25
N ASP A 41 22.01 -5.17 3.49
CA ASP A 41 23.07 -4.40 2.85
C ASP A 41 22.50 -3.47 1.78
N ARG A 42 21.59 -3.99 0.94
CA ARG A 42 20.93 -3.19 -0.08
C ARG A 42 20.02 -2.12 0.51
N ARG A 43 19.29 -2.43 1.60
CA ARG A 43 18.51 -1.42 2.35
C ARG A 43 19.42 -0.30 2.84
N SER A 44 20.52 -0.67 3.50
CA SER A 44 21.47 0.27 4.09
C SER A 44 22.14 1.14 3.03
N ALA A 45 22.58 0.55 1.93
CA ALA A 45 23.16 1.29 0.80
C ALA A 45 22.15 2.27 0.18
N ARG A 46 20.89 1.86 -0.03
CA ARG A 46 19.84 2.74 -0.56
C ARG A 46 19.51 3.86 0.42
N SER A 47 19.43 3.58 1.72
CA SER A 47 19.19 4.58 2.75
C SER A 47 20.27 5.66 2.75
N ARG A 48 21.56 5.27 2.73
CA ARG A 48 22.69 6.20 2.60
C ARG A 48 22.59 7.05 1.32
N HIS A 49 22.30 6.43 0.18
CA HIS A 49 22.13 7.13 -1.09
C HIS A 49 21.03 8.19 -1.04
N LEU A 50 19.87 7.87 -0.48
CA LEU A 50 18.74 8.79 -0.36
C LEU A 50 19.06 9.96 0.59
N ARG A 51 19.67 9.67 1.74
CA ARG A 51 20.08 10.68 2.74
C ARG A 51 21.09 11.67 2.16
N ALA A 52 22.09 11.19 1.41
CA ALA A 52 23.10 12.04 0.78
C ALA A 52 22.52 13.02 -0.26
N ARG A 53 21.29 12.78 -0.76
CA ARG A 53 20.62 13.61 -1.76
C ARG A 53 19.51 14.50 -1.17
N LEU A 54 19.34 14.49 0.15
CA LEU A 54 18.44 15.42 0.82
C LEU A 54 19.01 16.84 0.74
N THR A 55 18.20 17.78 0.30
CA THR A 55 18.59 19.18 0.18
C THR A 55 18.09 19.99 1.37
N ARG A 56 18.94 20.85 1.92
CA ARG A 56 18.62 21.70 3.07
C ARG A 56 18.48 23.16 2.65
N ARG A 57 17.73 23.92 3.45
CA ARG A 57 17.65 25.37 3.40
C ARG A 57 18.87 25.97 4.12
N GLN A 58 19.08 27.28 3.96
CA GLN A 58 20.17 28.00 4.65
C GLN A 58 20.09 27.88 6.17
N ASN A 59 18.87 27.82 6.73
CA ASN A 59 18.64 27.65 8.16
C ASN A 59 18.78 26.18 8.65
N GLY A 60 19.31 25.28 7.83
CA GLY A 60 19.55 23.88 8.18
C GLY A 60 18.34 22.94 8.02
N GLY A 61 17.11 23.45 7.99
CA GLY A 61 15.90 22.63 7.80
C GLY A 61 15.78 22.03 6.39
N LEU A 62 15.08 20.91 6.24
CA LEU A 62 14.88 20.31 4.91
C LEU A 62 14.07 21.21 3.98
N ARG A 63 14.45 21.23 2.69
CA ARG A 63 13.62 21.87 1.67
C ARG A 63 12.30 21.12 1.53
N ARG A 64 11.19 21.86 1.55
CA ARG A 64 9.82 21.33 1.37
C ARG A 64 9.45 21.19 -0.11
N ASP A 65 10.33 20.57 -0.89
CA ASP A 65 10.13 20.36 -2.33
C ASP A 65 9.78 18.89 -2.64
N GLN A 66 9.29 18.68 -3.86
CA GLN A 66 8.86 17.36 -4.33
C GLN A 66 9.98 16.31 -4.28
N PRO A 67 11.23 16.60 -4.69
CA PRO A 67 12.32 15.63 -4.59
C PRO A 67 12.61 15.18 -3.16
N ASN A 68 12.64 16.09 -2.18
CA ASN A 68 12.86 15.70 -0.78
C ASN A 68 11.70 14.87 -0.24
N ARG A 69 10.45 15.28 -0.52
CA ARG A 69 9.26 14.52 -0.13
C ARG A 69 9.31 13.07 -0.64
N ALA A 70 9.64 12.87 -1.92
CA ALA A 70 9.79 11.54 -2.49
C ALA A 70 10.88 10.71 -1.78
N ARG A 71 12.06 11.30 -1.54
CA ARG A 71 13.17 10.62 -0.85
C ARG A 71 12.84 10.25 0.59
N ILE A 72 12.15 11.12 1.31
CA ILE A 72 11.77 10.88 2.72
C ILE A 72 10.71 9.78 2.82
N VAL A 73 9.75 9.75 1.90
CA VAL A 73 8.80 8.63 1.79
C VAL A 73 9.51 7.32 1.45
N ASP A 74 10.49 7.34 0.54
CA ASP A 74 11.29 6.16 0.23
C ASP A 74 12.17 5.71 1.41
N LEU A 75 12.66 6.65 2.24
CA LEU A 75 13.31 6.32 3.50
C LEU A 75 12.33 5.67 4.49
N ALA A 76 11.09 6.16 4.57
CA ALA A 76 10.07 5.55 5.43
C ALA A 76 9.68 4.13 4.96
N ARG A 77 9.66 3.90 3.65
CA ARG A 77 9.50 2.55 3.06
C ARG A 77 10.65 1.62 3.43
N LEU A 78 11.89 2.12 3.41
CA LEU A 78 13.05 1.34 3.84
C LEU A 78 12.97 1.01 5.33
N ASP A 79 12.60 1.97 6.17
CA ASP A 79 12.40 1.74 7.60
C ASP A 79 11.29 0.70 7.83
N THR A 80 10.20 0.75 7.06
CA THR A 80 9.10 -0.23 7.13
C THR A 80 9.57 -1.61 6.71
N ALA A 81 10.36 -1.73 5.63
CA ALA A 81 10.94 -3.00 5.21
C ALA A 81 11.91 -3.57 6.25
N ASP A 82 12.66 -2.71 6.92
CA ASP A 82 13.56 -3.10 8.02
C ASP A 82 12.77 -3.58 9.26
N TRP A 83 11.66 -2.91 9.58
CA TRP A 83 10.74 -3.37 10.62
C TRP A 83 10.13 -4.73 10.30
N LEU A 84 9.64 -4.95 9.08
CA LEU A 84 9.12 -6.25 8.65
C LEU A 84 10.17 -7.36 8.79
N ALA A 85 11.43 -7.07 8.44
CA ALA A 85 12.54 -8.01 8.61
C ALA A 85 12.75 -8.40 10.08
N ARG A 86 12.77 -7.40 10.99
CA ARG A 86 12.91 -7.66 12.44
C ARG A 86 11.77 -8.51 13.00
N GLN A 87 10.53 -8.28 12.56
CA GLN A 87 9.39 -9.10 13.01
C GLN A 87 9.46 -10.53 12.49
N HIS A 88 9.94 -10.71 11.27
CA HIS A 88 10.15 -12.03 10.67
C HIS A 88 11.23 -12.83 11.42
N ASP A 89 12.37 -12.19 11.72
CA ASP A 89 13.50 -12.82 12.40
C ASP A 89 13.29 -12.97 13.92
N ALA A 90 12.30 -12.28 14.49
CA ALA A 90 11.99 -12.39 15.91
C ALA A 90 11.57 -13.83 16.27
N PRO A 91 12.07 -14.39 17.39
CA PRO A 91 11.62 -15.68 17.90
C PRO A 91 10.09 -15.72 18.02
N ALA A 92 9.46 -16.84 17.68
CA ALA A 92 8.00 -16.96 17.71
C ALA A 92 7.40 -16.55 19.07
N GLY A 93 8.05 -16.92 20.18
CA GLY A 93 7.60 -16.58 21.53
C GLY A 93 7.74 -15.11 21.95
N SER A 94 8.43 -14.27 21.16
CA SER A 94 8.51 -12.82 21.38
C SER A 94 7.54 -12.02 20.51
N ARG A 95 6.76 -12.70 19.66
CA ARG A 95 5.73 -12.06 18.86
C ARG A 95 4.48 -11.88 19.72
N GLU A 96 3.84 -10.74 19.56
CA GLU A 96 2.58 -10.42 20.24
C GLU A 96 1.48 -11.45 19.87
N ARG A 97 1.56 -12.01 18.65
CA ARG A 97 0.64 -13.03 18.12
C ARG A 97 1.39 -14.17 17.44
N PRO A 98 1.86 -15.17 18.20
CA PRO A 98 2.62 -16.29 17.66
C PRO A 98 1.79 -17.25 16.78
N ASP A 99 0.47 -17.19 16.90
CA ASP A 99 -0.51 -17.96 16.12
C ASP A 99 -0.69 -17.43 14.68
N LEU A 100 -0.28 -16.18 14.43
CA LEU A 100 -0.34 -15.59 13.11
C LEU A 100 0.98 -15.73 12.32
N PRO A 101 0.91 -15.69 10.98
CA PRO A 101 2.08 -15.45 10.14
C PRO A 101 2.79 -14.14 10.55
N SER A 102 4.10 -14.06 10.34
CA SER A 102 4.85 -12.82 10.55
C SER A 102 4.29 -11.68 9.69
N GLU A 103 4.43 -10.42 10.09
CA GLU A 103 3.92 -9.28 9.33
C GLU A 103 4.48 -9.25 7.90
N LEU A 104 5.71 -9.73 7.70
CA LEU A 104 6.28 -9.91 6.36
C LEU A 104 5.45 -10.88 5.51
N ASP A 105 5.10 -12.04 6.08
CA ASP A 105 4.27 -13.05 5.42
C ASP A 105 2.84 -12.55 5.20
N GLN A 106 2.30 -11.78 6.15
CA GLN A 106 0.99 -11.14 6.02
C GLN A 106 0.97 -10.15 4.86
N VAL A 107 1.94 -9.22 4.77
CA VAL A 107 2.03 -8.27 3.65
C VAL A 107 2.19 -9.02 2.32
N ALA A 108 3.02 -10.05 2.28
CA ALA A 108 3.23 -10.86 1.09
C ALA A 108 1.96 -11.60 0.66
N GLY A 109 1.24 -12.19 1.63
CA GLY A 109 0.00 -12.89 1.41
C GLY A 109 -1.13 -11.96 0.93
N LEU A 110 -1.29 -10.80 1.57
CA LEU A 110 -2.25 -9.77 1.16
C LEU A 110 -1.95 -9.24 -0.24
N GLY A 111 -0.68 -8.97 -0.55
CA GLY A 111 -0.28 -8.52 -1.88
C GLY A 111 -0.61 -9.54 -2.97
N ARG A 112 -0.35 -10.83 -2.73
CA ARG A 112 -0.73 -11.88 -3.67
C ARG A 112 -2.25 -11.98 -3.83
N ALA A 113 -2.96 -12.12 -2.73
CA ALA A 113 -4.38 -12.42 -2.79
C ALA A 113 -5.23 -11.24 -3.27
N LEU A 114 -4.88 -10.00 -2.90
CA LEU A 114 -5.66 -8.83 -3.29
C LEU A 114 -5.31 -8.35 -4.68
N ALA A 115 -4.04 -8.46 -5.09
CA ALA A 115 -3.54 -7.82 -6.31
C ALA A 115 -3.13 -8.82 -7.39
N ASP A 116 -2.37 -9.87 -7.07
CA ASP A 116 -1.90 -10.81 -8.09
C ASP A 116 -2.97 -11.79 -8.55
N ASP A 117 -3.62 -12.45 -7.60
CA ASP A 117 -4.51 -13.58 -7.88
C ASP A 117 -5.86 -13.10 -8.45
N THR A 118 -6.29 -11.88 -8.13
CA THR A 118 -7.53 -11.28 -8.64
C THR A 118 -7.36 -10.61 -10.01
N TRP A 119 -6.12 -10.34 -10.43
CA TRP A 119 -5.88 -9.48 -11.58
C TRP A 119 -6.38 -10.08 -12.89
N SER A 120 -6.23 -11.39 -13.13
CA SER A 120 -6.71 -12.02 -14.37
C SER A 120 -8.21 -11.84 -14.54
N ASP A 121 -8.96 -12.04 -13.46
CA ASP A 121 -10.42 -11.92 -13.44
C ASP A 121 -10.87 -10.47 -13.61
N ILE A 122 -10.20 -9.54 -12.91
CA ILE A 122 -10.46 -8.10 -13.03
C ILE A 122 -10.17 -7.65 -14.46
N ARG A 123 -9.04 -8.06 -15.04
CA ARG A 123 -8.67 -7.73 -16.41
C ARG A 123 -9.71 -8.23 -17.40
N ALA A 124 -10.12 -9.49 -17.30
CA ALA A 124 -11.11 -10.07 -18.20
C ALA A 124 -12.45 -9.32 -18.12
N ALA A 125 -12.90 -8.99 -16.91
CA ALA A 125 -14.14 -8.23 -16.72
C ALA A 125 -14.06 -6.79 -17.27
N ILE A 126 -12.90 -6.13 -17.13
CA ILE A 126 -12.67 -4.79 -17.73
C ILE A 126 -12.62 -4.88 -19.25
N ASP A 127 -11.92 -5.87 -19.80
CA ASP A 127 -11.83 -6.09 -21.25
C ASP A 127 -13.22 -6.32 -21.87
N ALA A 128 -14.16 -6.91 -21.14
CA ALA A 128 -15.53 -7.11 -21.57
C ALA A 128 -16.45 -5.88 -21.38
N THR A 129 -16.11 -4.95 -20.48
CA THR A 129 -17.03 -3.88 -20.04
C THR A 129 -16.62 -2.48 -20.51
N ALA A 130 -15.32 -2.18 -20.48
CA ALA A 130 -14.83 -0.83 -20.74
C ALA A 130 -14.90 -0.47 -22.23
N ALA A 131 -15.29 0.76 -22.54
CA ALA A 131 -15.25 1.28 -23.91
C ALA A 131 -13.81 1.34 -24.46
N ASP A 132 -12.83 1.66 -23.60
CA ASP A 132 -11.39 1.58 -23.90
C ASP A 132 -10.67 0.77 -22.79
N PRO A 133 -10.61 -0.57 -22.92
CA PRO A 133 -9.99 -1.41 -21.90
C PRO A 133 -8.51 -1.16 -21.71
N ALA A 134 -7.79 -0.77 -22.77
CA ALA A 134 -6.36 -0.48 -22.67
C ALA A 134 -6.13 0.76 -21.80
N ARG A 135 -6.91 1.83 -22.00
CA ARG A 135 -6.85 3.04 -21.18
C ARG A 135 -7.35 2.80 -19.77
N ALA A 136 -8.46 2.08 -19.58
CA ALA A 136 -8.96 1.72 -18.26
C ALA A 136 -7.90 0.98 -17.44
N ARG A 137 -7.24 -0.03 -18.01
CA ARG A 137 -6.15 -0.75 -17.31
C ARG A 137 -4.95 0.14 -16.99
N ARG A 138 -4.57 1.06 -17.87
CA ARG A 138 -3.50 2.04 -17.57
C ARG A 138 -3.90 2.96 -16.42
N GLN A 139 -5.16 3.37 -16.34
CA GLN A 139 -5.65 4.24 -15.27
C GLN A 139 -5.85 3.51 -13.94
N LEU A 140 -6.10 2.20 -13.95
CA LEU A 140 -6.00 1.40 -12.73
C LEU A 140 -4.60 1.46 -12.10
N ALA A 141 -3.57 1.53 -12.95
CA ALA A 141 -2.20 1.64 -12.48
C ALA A 141 -1.91 3.00 -11.80
N ALA A 142 -2.74 4.01 -12.07
CA ALA A 142 -2.65 5.33 -11.48
C ALA A 142 -3.40 5.40 -10.14
N HIS A 143 -2.85 4.79 -9.10
CA HIS A 143 -3.32 4.86 -7.70
C HIS A 143 -4.60 4.08 -7.32
N THR A 144 -5.25 3.33 -8.21
CA THR A 144 -6.48 2.59 -7.83
C THR A 144 -6.24 1.54 -6.76
N TRP A 145 -5.11 0.83 -6.82
CA TRP A 145 -4.76 -0.18 -5.81
C TRP A 145 -4.50 0.42 -4.42
N CYS A 146 -3.80 1.55 -4.35
CA CYS A 146 -3.58 2.19 -3.05
C CYS A 146 -4.83 2.91 -2.53
N ASP A 147 -5.73 3.39 -3.39
CA ASP A 147 -7.05 3.87 -2.96
C ASP A 147 -7.88 2.74 -2.37
N LEU A 148 -7.91 1.58 -3.05
CA LEU A 148 -8.59 0.39 -2.57
C LEU A 148 -8.08 -0.04 -1.20
N LEU A 149 -6.76 -0.12 -1.03
CA LEU A 149 -6.16 -0.51 0.26
C LEU A 149 -6.46 0.50 1.36
N VAL A 150 -6.40 1.81 1.06
CA VAL A 150 -6.80 2.84 2.05
C VAL A 150 -8.28 2.74 2.40
N ALA A 151 -9.15 2.50 1.42
CA ALA A 151 -10.56 2.31 1.66
C ALA A 151 -10.82 1.09 2.55
N LEU A 152 -10.12 -0.03 2.29
CA LEU A 152 -10.17 -1.24 3.13
C LEU A 152 -9.66 -0.97 4.54
N ILE A 153 -8.51 -0.31 4.71
CA ILE A 153 -7.97 0.08 6.03
C ILE A 153 -9.03 0.85 6.83
N ARG A 154 -9.66 1.84 6.21
CA ARG A 154 -10.69 2.65 6.86
C ARG A 154 -11.95 1.84 7.19
N SER A 155 -12.36 0.92 6.32
CA SER A 155 -13.47 0.02 6.60
C SER A 155 -13.17 -0.85 7.82
N VAL A 156 -11.97 -1.44 7.91
CA VAL A 156 -11.57 -2.25 9.08
C VAL A 156 -11.57 -1.40 10.36
N GLU A 157 -11.03 -0.19 10.32
CA GLU A 157 -11.03 0.73 11.48
C GLU A 157 -12.45 1.08 11.96
N VAL A 158 -13.34 1.45 11.04
CA VAL A 158 -14.72 1.81 11.37
C VAL A 158 -15.46 0.62 11.97
N MET A 159 -15.27 -0.56 11.40
CA MET A 159 -15.97 -1.77 11.82
C MET A 159 -15.45 -2.30 13.15
N ALA A 160 -14.14 -2.21 13.39
CA ALA A 160 -13.55 -2.50 14.68
C ALA A 160 -14.10 -1.59 15.77
N ALA A 161 -14.29 -0.31 15.47
CA ALA A 161 -14.87 0.65 16.40
C ALA A 161 -16.39 0.44 16.63
N ALA A 162 -17.09 -0.11 15.65
CA ALA A 162 -18.53 -0.39 15.70
C ALA A 162 -18.86 -1.82 16.20
N GLU A 163 -17.86 -2.68 16.40
CA GLU A 163 -18.03 -4.11 16.69
C GLU A 163 -18.90 -4.86 15.64
N GLU A 164 -18.85 -4.41 14.37
CA GLU A 164 -19.67 -4.93 13.28
C GLU A 164 -18.92 -5.91 12.35
N THR A 165 -19.67 -6.80 11.67
CA THR A 165 -19.12 -7.81 10.75
C THR A 165 -19.11 -7.35 9.29
N PHE A 166 -18.06 -7.74 8.54
CA PHE A 166 -17.78 -7.30 7.17
C PHE A 166 -18.86 -7.79 6.17
N GLY A 167 -19.74 -6.89 5.73
CA GLY A 167 -20.87 -7.19 4.83
C GLY A 167 -20.84 -6.43 3.49
N ASP A 168 -21.88 -6.60 2.68
CA ASP A 168 -21.98 -5.97 1.35
C ASP A 168 -22.01 -4.43 1.41
N SER A 169 -22.48 -3.86 2.52
CA SER A 169 -22.39 -2.41 2.80
C SER A 169 -20.95 -1.87 2.80
N ALA A 170 -19.97 -2.71 3.16
CA ALA A 170 -18.56 -2.35 3.15
C ALA A 170 -18.02 -2.23 1.72
N ALA A 171 -18.47 -3.06 0.78
CA ALA A 171 -18.07 -2.97 -0.62
C ALA A 171 -18.52 -1.64 -1.24
N ASP A 172 -19.78 -1.24 -0.98
CA ASP A 172 -20.31 0.04 -1.43
C ASP A 172 -19.58 1.24 -0.79
N ALA A 173 -19.25 1.14 0.49
CA ALA A 173 -18.45 2.16 1.17
C ALA A 173 -17.05 2.29 0.56
N VAL A 174 -16.41 1.18 0.21
CA VAL A 174 -15.11 1.16 -0.48
C VAL A 174 -15.20 1.81 -1.86
N VAL A 175 -16.20 1.49 -2.67
CA VAL A 175 -16.40 2.12 -3.98
C VAL A 175 -16.56 3.64 -3.84
N ARG A 176 -17.41 4.10 -2.91
CA ARG A 176 -17.59 5.53 -2.63
C ARG A 176 -16.30 6.21 -2.18
N ALA A 177 -15.51 5.55 -1.33
CA ALA A 177 -14.24 6.09 -0.85
C ALA A 177 -13.22 6.24 -1.98
N ILE A 178 -13.15 5.27 -2.91
CA ILE A 178 -12.23 5.35 -4.07
C ILE A 178 -12.68 6.46 -5.03
N LEU A 179 -13.98 6.60 -5.30
CA LEU A 179 -14.52 7.69 -6.13
C LEU A 179 -14.25 9.08 -5.53
N ALA A 180 -14.23 9.19 -4.20
CA ALA A 180 -13.93 10.42 -3.48
C ALA A 180 -12.42 10.71 -3.34
N SER A 181 -11.54 9.82 -3.82
CA SER A 181 -10.09 10.00 -3.73
C SER A 181 -9.62 11.24 -4.47
N SER A 182 -8.63 11.95 -3.89
CA SER A 182 -7.93 13.06 -4.53
C SER A 182 -7.26 12.69 -5.87
N ARG A 183 -7.12 11.39 -6.15
CA ARG A 183 -6.55 10.83 -7.39
C ARG A 183 -7.59 10.52 -8.46
N GLN A 184 -8.87 10.60 -8.16
CA GLN A 184 -9.92 10.24 -9.12
C GLN A 184 -9.92 11.12 -10.38
N LYS A 185 -9.52 12.40 -10.25
CA LYS A 185 -9.42 13.34 -11.39
C LYS A 185 -8.45 12.89 -12.49
N ASP A 186 -7.50 12.01 -12.17
CA ASP A 186 -6.48 11.51 -13.10
C ASP A 186 -6.96 10.24 -13.84
N ARG A 187 -8.22 9.80 -13.61
CA ARG A 187 -8.74 8.48 -14.01
C ARG A 187 -10.17 8.51 -14.57
N ASP A 188 -10.38 9.24 -15.66
CA ASP A 188 -11.70 9.39 -16.28
C ASP A 188 -12.38 8.09 -16.73
N GLN A 189 -11.61 7.03 -17.03
CA GLN A 189 -12.13 5.71 -17.41
C GLN A 189 -12.45 4.83 -16.21
N ILE A 190 -12.01 5.20 -15.00
CA ILE A 190 -12.28 4.46 -13.78
C ILE A 190 -13.62 4.94 -13.22
N THR A 191 -14.68 4.51 -13.89
CA THR A 191 -16.06 4.81 -13.53
C THR A 191 -16.49 3.99 -12.31
N GLU A 192 -17.64 4.34 -11.73
CA GLU A 192 -18.24 3.54 -10.66
C GLU A 192 -18.41 2.07 -11.07
N GLN A 193 -18.84 1.81 -12.30
CA GLN A 193 -19.02 0.45 -12.82
C GLN A 193 -17.70 -0.35 -12.81
N ILE A 194 -16.61 0.27 -13.28
CA ILE A 194 -15.29 -0.38 -13.26
C ILE A 194 -14.80 -0.61 -11.83
N LEU A 195 -15.02 0.35 -10.92
CA LEU A 195 -14.68 0.17 -9.51
C LEU A 195 -15.49 -0.94 -8.85
N ARG A 196 -16.79 -1.05 -9.15
CA ARG A 196 -17.62 -2.15 -8.65
C ARG A 196 -17.09 -3.51 -9.09
N ILE A 197 -16.60 -3.64 -10.32
CA ILE A 197 -15.93 -4.86 -10.80
C ILE A 197 -14.68 -5.17 -9.95
N VAL A 198 -13.79 -4.19 -9.78
CA VAL A 198 -12.55 -4.37 -9.02
C VAL A 198 -12.85 -4.76 -7.57
N VAL A 199 -13.70 -3.99 -6.89
CA VAL A 199 -14.08 -4.21 -5.49
C VAL A 199 -14.79 -5.55 -5.32
N SER A 200 -15.73 -5.89 -6.21
CA SER A 200 -16.45 -7.17 -6.19
C SER A 200 -15.49 -8.37 -6.23
N ARG A 201 -14.50 -8.35 -7.14
CA ARG A 201 -13.55 -9.46 -7.29
C ARG A 201 -12.61 -9.57 -6.10
N VAL A 202 -12.16 -8.44 -5.58
CA VAL A 202 -11.36 -8.40 -4.35
C VAL A 202 -12.16 -8.96 -3.17
N PHE A 203 -13.38 -8.48 -2.95
CA PHE A 203 -14.23 -8.97 -1.85
C PHE A 203 -14.61 -10.45 -2.01
N ALA A 204 -14.80 -10.94 -3.24
CA ALA A 204 -14.99 -12.36 -3.49
C ALA A 204 -13.77 -13.18 -3.06
N ALA A 205 -12.56 -12.74 -3.41
CA ALA A 205 -11.32 -13.39 -2.98
C ALA A 205 -11.18 -13.40 -1.45
N ILE A 206 -11.53 -12.30 -0.78
CA ILE A 206 -11.56 -12.20 0.68
C ILE A 206 -12.52 -13.25 1.26
N ARG A 207 -13.78 -13.29 0.78
CA ARG A 207 -14.80 -14.23 1.27
C ARG A 207 -14.41 -15.69 1.11
N VAL A 208 -13.90 -16.08 -0.06
CA VAL A 208 -13.46 -17.46 -0.33
C VAL A 208 -12.38 -17.86 0.66
N ALA A 209 -11.43 -16.97 0.93
CA ALA A 209 -10.34 -17.25 1.85
C ALA A 209 -10.77 -17.27 3.32
N THR A 210 -11.75 -16.44 3.71
CA THR A 210 -12.37 -16.49 5.05
C THR A 210 -13.04 -17.86 5.27
N ILE A 211 -13.81 -18.35 4.29
CA ILE A 211 -14.50 -19.67 4.36
C ILE A 211 -13.49 -20.81 4.41
N ALA A 212 -12.40 -20.71 3.64
CA ALA A 212 -11.35 -21.71 3.61
C ALA A 212 -10.40 -21.66 4.83
N HIS A 213 -10.68 -20.83 5.84
CA HIS A 213 -9.83 -20.59 7.01
C HIS A 213 -8.36 -20.27 6.64
N VAL A 214 -8.15 -19.58 5.52
CA VAL A 214 -6.80 -19.16 5.11
C VAL A 214 -6.35 -18.06 6.07
N PRO A 215 -5.31 -18.27 6.90
CA PRO A 215 -4.95 -17.35 7.98
C PRO A 215 -4.67 -15.93 7.50
N VAL A 216 -4.11 -15.80 6.29
CA VAL A 216 -3.72 -14.52 5.67
C VAL A 216 -4.88 -13.59 5.34
N LEU A 217 -6.13 -14.07 5.19
CA LEU A 217 -7.26 -13.21 4.83
C LEU A 217 -8.32 -13.08 5.93
N GLN A 218 -8.25 -13.91 6.98
CA GLN A 218 -8.85 -13.57 8.29
C GLN A 218 -8.28 -12.25 8.84
N LEU A 219 -7.05 -11.93 8.45
CA LEU A 219 -6.40 -10.65 8.72
C LEU A 219 -7.27 -9.45 8.28
N LEU A 220 -7.93 -9.51 7.13
CA LEU A 220 -8.69 -8.36 6.61
C LEU A 220 -9.92 -7.98 7.44
N THR A 221 -10.33 -8.84 8.36
CA THR A 221 -11.42 -8.58 9.32
C THR A 221 -10.90 -8.36 10.74
N ASP A 222 -9.58 -8.45 10.92
CA ASP A 222 -8.90 -8.38 12.21
C ASP A 222 -8.09 -7.08 12.31
N PRO A 223 -8.34 -6.22 13.31
CA PRO A 223 -7.58 -4.99 13.52
C PRO A 223 -6.07 -5.23 13.62
N GLY A 224 -5.64 -6.42 14.04
CA GLY A 224 -4.23 -6.81 14.10
C GLY A 224 -3.52 -6.83 12.74
N SER A 225 -4.24 -6.85 11.62
CA SER A 225 -3.65 -6.81 10.27
C SER A 225 -3.39 -5.41 9.74
N LEU A 226 -3.89 -4.38 10.41
CA LEU A 226 -3.78 -3.00 9.95
C LEU A 226 -2.32 -2.59 9.65
N PRO A 227 -1.29 -2.99 10.44
CA PRO A 227 0.09 -2.72 10.08
C PRO A 227 0.49 -3.30 8.72
N ALA A 228 0.09 -4.55 8.41
CA ALA A 228 0.38 -5.19 7.13
C ALA A 228 -0.35 -4.52 5.97
N LEU A 229 -1.63 -4.19 6.13
CA LEU A 229 -2.39 -3.46 5.10
C LEU A 229 -1.79 -2.08 4.80
N ARG A 230 -1.40 -1.36 5.85
CA ARG A 230 -0.77 -0.04 5.71
C ARG A 230 0.59 -0.15 5.03
N ALA A 231 1.40 -1.15 5.39
CA ALA A 231 2.69 -1.39 4.74
C ALA A 231 2.50 -1.70 3.24
N LEU A 232 1.54 -2.57 2.90
CA LEU A 232 1.20 -2.87 1.51
C LEU A 232 0.74 -1.62 0.74
N ALA A 233 -0.14 -0.80 1.33
CA ALA A 233 -0.63 0.44 0.73
C ALA A 233 0.50 1.42 0.42
N VAL A 234 1.45 1.57 1.36
CA VAL A 234 2.63 2.41 1.18
C VAL A 234 3.57 1.83 0.12
N PHE A 235 3.73 0.51 0.04
CA PHE A 235 4.62 -0.14 -0.93
C PHE A 235 4.07 -0.13 -2.36
N ILE A 236 2.77 -0.36 -2.54
CA ILE A 236 2.16 -0.44 -3.89
C ILE A 236 1.87 0.93 -4.50
N CYS A 237 1.65 1.96 -3.68
CA CYS A 237 1.36 3.31 -4.18
C CYS A 237 2.56 3.85 -4.98
N PRO A 238 2.44 4.21 -6.26
CA PRO A 238 3.61 4.66 -7.03
C PRO A 238 4.25 5.92 -6.41
N ALA A 239 3.45 6.94 -6.10
CA ALA A 239 3.89 8.18 -5.47
C ALA A 239 3.16 8.50 -4.16
N PRO A 240 3.52 7.87 -3.01
CA PRO A 240 2.85 8.14 -1.74
C PRO A 240 3.03 9.61 -1.31
N GLU A 241 4.16 10.22 -1.66
CA GLU A 241 4.45 11.62 -1.36
C GLU A 241 3.48 12.60 -2.05
N ARG A 242 2.80 12.15 -3.12
CA ARG A 242 1.77 12.91 -3.84
C ARG A 242 0.34 12.44 -3.52
N HIS A 243 0.17 11.39 -2.71
CA HIS A 243 -1.12 10.78 -2.40
C HIS A 243 -1.54 11.00 -0.92
N PRO A 244 -2.33 12.05 -0.61
CA PRO A 244 -2.70 12.43 0.76
C PRO A 244 -3.34 11.31 1.58
N GLU A 245 -4.23 10.53 0.99
CA GLU A 245 -4.96 9.46 1.64
C GLU A 245 -4.01 8.33 2.09
N VAL A 246 -3.08 7.91 1.24
CA VAL A 246 -2.02 6.95 1.62
C VAL A 246 -1.13 7.53 2.73
N ARG A 247 -0.77 8.81 2.66
CA ARG A 247 0.02 9.41 3.76
C ARG A 247 -0.74 9.42 5.07
N ARG A 248 -2.01 9.81 5.05
CA ARG A 248 -2.84 9.99 6.25
C ARG A 248 -3.26 8.68 6.89
N TYR A 249 -3.72 7.72 6.10
CA TYR A 249 -4.34 6.50 6.60
C TYR A 249 -3.39 5.30 6.64
N ALA A 250 -2.25 5.36 5.94
CA ALA A 250 -1.26 4.29 5.95
C ALA A 250 0.09 4.71 6.52
N LEU A 251 0.77 5.70 5.92
CA LEU A 251 2.12 6.05 6.33
C LEU A 251 2.18 6.71 7.71
N ALA A 252 1.26 7.64 8.01
CA ALA A 252 1.23 8.34 9.28
C ALA A 252 0.99 7.39 10.46
N PRO A 253 0.03 6.43 10.42
CA PRO A 253 -0.09 5.44 11.49
C PRO A 253 1.12 4.52 11.61
N LEU A 254 1.78 4.12 10.51
CA LEU A 254 3.06 3.38 10.58
C LEU A 254 4.18 4.20 11.22
N ALA A 255 4.13 5.52 11.04
CA ALA A 255 5.06 6.48 11.61
C ALA A 255 4.60 7.04 12.96
N ALA A 256 3.43 6.68 13.48
CA ALA A 256 3.03 7.07 14.82
C ALA A 256 3.91 6.34 15.85
N ASN A 257 3.85 6.78 17.11
CA ASN A 257 4.46 6.07 18.24
C ASN A 257 3.70 4.75 18.46
N GLY A 258 3.94 3.78 17.58
CA GLY A 258 3.42 2.42 17.60
C GLY A 258 4.57 1.44 17.34
N PRO A 259 4.41 0.39 16.51
CA PRO A 259 5.33 -0.76 16.39
C PRO A 259 6.76 -0.44 15.88
N GLY A 260 7.14 0.84 15.76
CA GLY A 260 8.48 1.26 15.39
C GLY A 260 8.79 1.05 13.91
N ALA A 261 7.77 1.06 13.05
CA ALA A 261 7.92 0.80 11.62
C ALA A 261 8.70 1.89 10.88
N VAL A 262 8.66 3.14 11.36
CA VAL A 262 9.44 4.26 10.80
C VAL A 262 10.37 4.82 11.87
N THR A 263 11.65 5.05 11.57
CA THR A 263 12.64 5.53 12.55
C THR A 263 12.35 6.95 13.01
N ALA A 264 12.77 7.32 14.23
CA ALA A 264 12.58 8.68 14.77
C ALA A 264 13.16 9.77 13.85
N GLN A 265 14.30 9.49 13.21
CA GLN A 265 14.93 10.41 12.26
C GLN A 265 14.04 10.65 11.04
N THR A 266 13.49 9.59 10.44
CA THR A 266 12.60 9.69 9.28
C THR A 266 11.28 10.35 9.66
N ARG A 267 10.72 10.05 10.85
CA ARG A 267 9.54 10.75 11.39
C ARG A 267 9.75 12.24 11.52
N HIS A 268 10.89 12.65 12.06
CA HIS A 268 11.25 14.06 12.14
C HIS A 268 11.30 14.71 10.75
N TRP A 269 11.95 14.05 9.77
CA TRP A 269 11.98 14.55 8.39
C TRP A 269 10.60 14.60 7.72
N LEU A 270 9.71 13.64 8.00
CA LEU A 270 8.33 13.67 7.53
C LEU A 270 7.62 14.93 8.03
N SER A 271 7.75 15.26 9.32
CA SER A 271 7.18 16.48 9.91
C SER A 271 7.81 17.78 9.38
N GLU A 272 9.09 17.77 9.00
CA GLU A 272 9.72 18.96 8.42
C GLU A 272 9.16 19.31 7.03
N VAL A 273 8.86 18.30 6.19
CA VAL A 273 8.45 18.50 4.80
C VAL A 273 6.94 18.51 4.55
N TRP A 274 6.15 18.08 5.55
CA TRP A 274 4.69 18.17 5.60
C TRP A 274 4.24 18.90 6.88
N PRO A 275 3.85 20.19 6.80
CA PRO A 275 3.35 20.93 7.97
C PRO A 275 2.06 20.35 8.56
N ASP A 276 1.28 19.65 7.73
CA ASP A 276 0.06 18.94 8.07
C ASP A 276 0.32 17.51 8.58
N TRP A 277 1.59 17.12 8.76
CA TRP A 277 1.94 15.82 9.32
C TRP A 277 1.34 15.70 10.72
N PRO A 278 0.58 14.64 11.01
CA PRO A 278 -0.03 14.48 12.32
C PRO A 278 1.06 14.43 13.39
N ALA A 279 0.82 15.12 14.50
CA ALA A 279 1.68 15.04 15.66
C ALA A 279 1.79 13.57 16.12
N PRO A 280 2.92 13.15 16.69
CA PRO A 280 3.02 11.83 17.29
C PRO A 280 1.89 11.67 18.32
N GLY A 281 1.12 10.59 18.24
CA GLY A 281 0.13 10.28 19.27
C GLY A 281 0.79 10.10 20.65
N PRO A 282 0.04 10.29 21.76
CA PRO A 282 0.54 9.98 23.09
C PRO A 282 1.02 8.51 23.12
N SER A 283 2.19 8.29 23.72
CA SER A 283 2.82 6.97 23.90
C SER A 283 2.16 6.19 25.02
#